data_AF-A0A0B0IAS6-F1
#
_entry.id   AF-A0A0B0IAS6-F1
#
_cell.length_a   1.000
_cell.length_b   1.000
_cell.length_c   1.000
_cell.angle_alpha   90.00
_cell.angle_beta   90.00
_cell.angle_gamma   90.00
#
_symmetry.space_group_name_H-M   'P 1'
#
loop_
_entity.id
_entity.type
_entity.pdbx_description
1 polymer ?
#
loop_
_entity_poly.entity_id
_entity_poly.type
_entity_poly.pdbx_seq_one_letter_code
_entity_poly.pdbx_strand_id
1 'polypeptide(L)'
;MEHLYFLLAWVFINFCIYGICWDIEVFFKTTKSLLRLQKEFQGRSYDLLISHTTIVFTRYIALSWQNRCHTDERTLGGLFYDLCAEVNELDWAVALQQLIELLQDVLKKTNKQTQQLLKNQLLQWIAGLPSYIRAYLPNLVCES
;
A
#
# COMPACT_ATOMS: atom_id res chain seq x y z
N MET A 1 15.87 6.46 19.63
CA MET A 1 15.49 5.27 18.84
C MET A 1 14.32 5.55 17.92
N GLU A 2 13.26 6.23 18.36
CA GLU A 2 12.04 6.44 17.54
C GLU A 2 12.25 7.24 16.24
N HIS A 3 13.12 8.26 16.24
CA HIS A 3 13.47 8.99 15.02
C HIS A 3 14.12 8.11 13.94
N LEU A 4 14.83 7.05 14.33
CA LEU A 4 15.46 6.13 13.40
C LEU A 4 14.42 5.20 12.75
N TYR A 5 13.42 4.77 13.52
CA TYR A 5 12.29 3.97 13.01
C TYR A 5 11.45 4.76 12.01
N PHE A 6 11.15 6.03 12.30
CA PHE A 6 10.37 6.85 11.37
C PHE A 6 11.12 7.08 10.05
N LEU A 7 12.44 7.27 10.11
CA LEU A 7 13.27 7.42 8.92
C LEU A 7 13.35 6.10 8.14
N LEU A 8 13.50 4.96 8.82
CA LEU A 8 13.53 3.62 8.20
C LEU A 8 12.20 3.27 7.54
N ALA A 9 11.07 3.50 8.22
CA ALA A 9 9.73 3.30 7.67
C ALA A 9 9.50 4.18 6.42
N TRP A 10 9.91 5.45 6.47
CA TRP A 10 9.82 6.35 5.33
C TRP A 10 10.68 5.88 4.15
N VAL A 11 11.90 5.42 4.40
CA VAL A 11 12.79 4.87 3.37
C VAL A 11 12.20 3.60 2.76
N PHE A 12 11.67 2.68 3.58
CA PHE A 12 11.03 1.45 3.10
C PHE A 12 9.81 1.75 2.23
N ILE A 13 8.90 2.61 2.68
CA ILE A 13 7.70 2.99 1.91
C ILE A 13 8.10 3.59 0.57
N ASN A 14 9.07 4.51 0.57
CA ASN A 14 9.56 5.08 -0.69
C ASN A 14 10.14 4.00 -1.59
N PHE A 15 11.00 3.13 -1.06
CA PHE A 15 11.62 2.06 -1.83
C PHE A 15 10.59 1.13 -2.49
N CYS A 16 9.54 0.72 -1.76
CA CYS A 16 8.46 -0.10 -2.30
C CYS A 16 7.68 0.62 -3.41
N ILE A 17 7.36 1.92 -3.22
CA ILE A 17 6.65 2.72 -4.23
C ILE A 17 7.51 2.85 -5.51
N TYR A 18 8.80 3.13 -5.35
CA TYR A 18 9.73 3.20 -6.48
C TYR A 18 9.86 1.87 -7.21
N GLY A 19 9.87 0.74 -6.48
CA GLY A 19 9.88 -0.60 -7.05
C GLY A 19 8.68 -0.85 -7.97
N ILE A 20 7.47 -0.55 -7.50
CA ILE A 20 6.23 -0.74 -8.29
C ILE A 20 6.24 0.14 -9.55
N CYS A 21 6.64 1.42 -9.42
CA CYS A 21 6.74 2.33 -10.57
C CYS A 21 7.75 1.83 -11.61
N TRP A 22 8.89 1.30 -11.16
CA TRP A 22 9.90 0.73 -12.02
C TRP A 22 9.40 -0.53 -12.74
N ASP A 23 8.69 -1.42 -12.05
CA ASP A 23 8.10 -2.61 -12.66
C ASP A 23 7.10 -2.27 -13.76
N ILE A 24 6.29 -1.22 -13.56
CA ILE A 24 5.37 -0.71 -14.59
C ILE A 24 6.17 -0.20 -15.82
N GLU A 25 7.28 0.48 -15.61
CA GLU A 25 8.15 0.94 -16.70
C GLU A 25 8.72 -0.25 -17.49
N VAL A 26 9.23 -1.28 -16.79
CA VAL A 26 9.75 -2.51 -17.40
C VAL A 26 8.66 -3.25 -18.17
N PHE A 27 7.44 -3.31 -17.64
CA PHE A 27 6.26 -3.84 -18.33
C PHE A 27 6.02 -3.11 -19.66
N PHE A 28 5.94 -1.79 -19.65
CA PHE A 28 5.70 -1.01 -20.87
C PHE A 28 6.87 -1.08 -21.86
N LYS A 29 8.11 -1.15 -21.36
CA LYS A 29 9.30 -1.34 -22.19
C LYS A 29 9.24 -2.69 -22.91
N THR A 30 8.92 -3.76 -22.20
CA THR A 30 8.83 -5.12 -22.75
C THR A 30 7.67 -5.25 -23.74
N THR A 31 6.48 -4.77 -23.39
CA THR A 31 5.31 -4.85 -24.27
C THR A 31 5.49 -4.07 -25.57
N LYS A 32 6.11 -2.87 -25.53
CA LYS A 32 6.39 -2.07 -26.74
C LYS A 32 7.51 -2.67 -27.61
N SER A 33 8.59 -3.13 -27.01
CA SER A 33 9.78 -3.59 -27.74
C SER A 33 9.68 -5.06 -28.18
N LEU A 34 9.37 -5.97 -27.25
CA LEU A 34 9.37 -7.41 -27.46
C LEU A 34 8.06 -7.89 -28.08
N LEU A 35 6.93 -7.40 -27.55
CA LEU A 35 5.59 -7.79 -28.02
C LEU A 35 5.02 -6.83 -29.07
N ARG A 36 5.82 -5.83 -29.49
CA ARG A 36 5.55 -4.95 -30.64
C ARG A 36 4.18 -4.26 -30.60
N LEU A 37 3.71 -3.92 -29.39
CA LEU A 37 2.40 -3.30 -29.15
C LEU A 37 2.05 -2.14 -30.11
N GLN A 38 3.05 -1.33 -30.49
CA GLN A 38 2.85 -0.15 -31.34
C GLN A 38 3.11 -0.40 -32.83
N LYS A 39 3.87 -1.45 -33.18
CA LYS A 39 4.34 -1.69 -34.56
C LYS A 39 3.46 -2.68 -35.34
N GLU A 40 2.81 -3.64 -34.67
CA GLU A 40 2.03 -4.66 -35.38
C GLU A 40 0.63 -4.19 -35.77
N PHE A 41 0.11 -3.14 -35.13
CA PHE A 41 -1.30 -2.79 -35.24
C PHE A 41 -1.53 -1.29 -35.44
N GLN A 42 -2.14 -0.92 -36.58
CA GLN A 42 -2.47 0.46 -37.00
C GLN A 42 -3.97 0.60 -37.34
N GLY A 43 -4.82 -0.19 -36.69
CA GLY A 43 -6.27 -0.12 -36.90
C GLY A 43 -6.87 1.18 -36.35
N ARG A 44 -7.83 1.76 -37.07
CA ARG A 44 -8.52 3.01 -36.67
C ARG A 44 -9.73 2.79 -35.77
N SER A 45 -10.16 1.54 -35.58
CA SER A 45 -11.33 1.19 -34.76
C SER A 45 -10.95 0.98 -33.30
N TYR A 46 -11.75 1.54 -32.39
CA TYR A 46 -11.48 1.49 -30.95
C TYR A 46 -11.55 0.07 -30.38
N ASP A 47 -12.58 -0.72 -30.74
CA ASP A 47 -12.76 -2.10 -30.27
C ASP A 47 -11.57 -3.00 -30.60
N LEU A 48 -10.96 -2.73 -31.75
CA LEU A 48 -9.84 -3.49 -32.26
C LEU A 48 -8.53 -3.11 -31.54
N LEU A 49 -8.36 -1.84 -31.17
CA LEU A 49 -7.26 -1.38 -30.32
C LEU A 49 -7.34 -1.99 -28.91
N ILE A 50 -8.54 -2.03 -28.32
CA ILE A 50 -8.78 -2.66 -27.02
C ILE A 50 -8.49 -4.16 -27.08
N SER A 51 -8.98 -4.85 -28.12
CA SER A 51 -8.72 -6.27 -28.32
C SER A 51 -7.23 -6.57 -28.48
N HIS A 52 -6.53 -5.80 -29.31
CA HIS A 52 -5.09 -5.94 -29.52
C HIS A 52 -4.29 -5.73 -28.23
N THR A 53 -4.59 -4.66 -27.49
CA THR A 53 -3.92 -4.35 -26.23
C THR A 53 -4.14 -5.46 -25.20
N THR A 54 -5.37 -5.98 -25.11
CA THR A 54 -5.71 -7.09 -24.21
C THR A 54 -4.90 -8.34 -24.56
N ILE A 55 -4.83 -8.71 -25.84
CA ILE A 55 -4.05 -9.89 -26.28
C ILE A 55 -2.56 -9.73 -25.94
N VAL A 56 -1.98 -8.56 -26.22
CA VAL A 56 -0.57 -8.29 -25.92
C VAL A 56 -0.31 -8.36 -24.41
N PHE A 57 -1.21 -7.82 -23.58
CA PHE A 57 -1.08 -7.84 -22.13
C PHE A 57 -1.24 -9.26 -21.57
N THR A 58 -2.22 -10.04 -22.05
CA THR A 58 -2.37 -11.45 -21.68
C THR A 58 -1.14 -12.26 -22.06
N ARG A 59 -0.55 -12.00 -23.24
CA ARG A 59 0.68 -12.66 -23.69
C ARG A 59 1.87 -12.32 -22.80
N TYR A 60 1.99 -11.07 -22.38
CA TYR A 60 3.02 -10.67 -21.41
C TYR A 60 2.86 -11.45 -20.09
N ILE A 61 1.64 -11.51 -19.54
CA ILE A 61 1.36 -12.20 -18.27
C ILE A 61 1.73 -13.68 -18.36
N ALA A 62 1.36 -14.34 -19.46
CA ALA A 62 1.70 -15.75 -19.67
C ALA A 62 3.23 -15.96 -19.77
N LEU A 63 3.94 -15.08 -20.47
CA LEU A 63 5.39 -15.17 -20.65
C LEU A 63 6.14 -14.88 -19.35
N SER A 64 5.72 -13.87 -18.59
CA SER A 64 6.33 -13.54 -17.29
C SER A 64 6.10 -14.66 -16.28
N TRP A 65 4.91 -15.27 -16.29
CA TRP A 65 4.61 -16.46 -15.51
C TRP A 65 5.53 -17.64 -15.86
N GLN A 66 5.66 -17.97 -17.16
CA GLN A 66 6.55 -19.04 -17.62
C GLN A 66 8.02 -18.77 -17.24
N ASN A 67 8.49 -17.55 -17.44
CA ASN A 67 9.85 -17.16 -17.06
C ASN A 67 10.08 -17.34 -15.56
N ARG A 68 9.09 -16.99 -14.75
CA ARG A 68 9.14 -17.17 -13.31
C ARG A 68 9.18 -18.64 -12.92
N CYS A 69 8.33 -19.49 -13.48
CA CYS A 69 8.36 -20.93 -13.21
C CYS A 69 9.71 -21.58 -13.54
N HIS A 70 10.49 -20.99 -14.46
CA HIS A 70 11.82 -21.46 -14.83
C HIS A 70 12.93 -20.88 -13.93
N THR A 71 12.73 -19.69 -13.36
CA THR A 71 13.77 -18.97 -12.60
C THR A 71 13.59 -19.09 -11.08
N ASP A 72 12.35 -19.31 -10.61
CA ASP A 72 11.95 -19.32 -9.21
C ASP A 72 11.07 -20.53 -8.92
N GLU A 73 11.40 -21.27 -7.86
CA GLU A 73 10.65 -22.44 -7.39
C GLU A 73 9.39 -22.07 -6.60
N ARG A 74 9.25 -20.79 -6.17
CA ARG A 74 8.10 -20.34 -5.38
C ARG A 74 6.82 -20.29 -6.21
N THR A 75 5.81 -21.00 -5.73
CA THR A 75 4.46 -21.00 -6.31
C THR A 75 3.81 -19.60 -6.24
N LEU A 76 2.78 -19.37 -7.06
CA LEU A 76 2.00 -18.13 -7.01
C LEU A 76 1.40 -17.89 -5.61
N GLY A 77 0.94 -18.96 -4.97
CA GLY A 77 0.41 -18.92 -3.60
C GLY A 77 1.47 -18.56 -2.56
N GLY A 78 2.70 -19.08 -2.69
CA GLY A 78 3.81 -18.70 -1.82
C GLY A 78 4.13 -17.21 -1.91
N LEU A 79 4.15 -16.66 -3.13
CA LEU A 79 4.44 -15.24 -3.32
C LEU A 79 3.27 -14.34 -2.86
N PHE A 80 2.03 -14.79 -3.01
CA PHE A 80 0.88 -14.10 -2.42
C PHE A 80 1.00 -14.06 -0.89
N TYR A 81 1.42 -15.16 -0.26
CA TYR A 81 1.60 -15.20 1.19
C TYR A 81 2.75 -14.29 1.66
N ASP A 82 3.89 -14.31 0.96
CA ASP A 82 5.03 -13.42 1.23
C ASP A 82 4.61 -11.95 1.12
N LEU A 83 3.89 -11.58 0.05
CA LEU A 83 3.36 -10.23 -0.13
C LEU A 83 2.34 -9.86 0.96
N CYS A 84 1.47 -10.78 1.38
CA CYS A 84 0.55 -10.54 2.48
C CYS A 84 1.26 -10.38 3.83
N ALA A 85 2.41 -11.03 4.04
CA ALA A 85 3.23 -10.81 5.22
C ALA A 85 3.87 -9.42 5.20
N GLU A 86 4.44 -9.01 4.06
CA GLU A 86 5.02 -7.67 3.86
C GLU A 86 3.95 -6.56 3.98
N VAL A 87 2.74 -6.79 3.49
CA VAL A 87 1.60 -5.87 3.66
C VAL A 87 1.05 -5.88 5.09
N ASN A 88 1.11 -6.99 5.83
CA ASN A 88 0.74 -6.98 7.26
C ASN A 88 1.80 -6.33 8.15
N GLU A 89 3.04 -6.23 7.67
CA GLU A 89 4.09 -5.37 8.26
C GLU A 89 3.89 -3.88 7.95
N LEU A 90 2.72 -3.47 7.42
CA LEU A 90 2.36 -2.07 7.30
C LEU A 90 2.15 -1.43 8.69
N ASP A 91 3.25 -0.85 9.16
CA ASP A 91 3.50 -0.04 10.35
C ASP A 91 2.42 1.02 10.66
N TRP A 92 1.54 1.41 9.73
CA TRP A 92 0.58 2.51 9.93
C TRP A 92 -0.42 2.25 11.05
N ALA A 93 -0.88 1.01 11.24
CA ALA A 93 -1.84 0.67 12.30
C ALA A 93 -1.14 0.74 13.67
N VAL A 94 0.09 0.24 13.75
CA VAL A 94 0.94 0.29 14.95
C VAL A 94 1.34 1.74 15.26
N ALA A 95 1.74 2.52 14.26
CA ALA A 95 2.08 3.93 14.38
C ALA A 95 0.88 4.79 14.81
N LEU A 96 -0.33 4.48 14.31
CA LEU A 96 -1.56 5.11 14.79
C LEU A 96 -1.82 4.80 16.25
N GLN A 97 -1.62 3.55 16.67
CA GLN A 97 -1.79 3.15 18.06
C GLN A 97 -0.78 3.86 18.98
N GLN A 98 0.49 3.91 18.59
CA GLN A 98 1.53 4.65 19.31
C GLN A 98 1.25 6.15 19.40
N LEU A 99 0.74 6.75 18.32
CA LEU A 99 0.35 8.17 18.31
C LEU A 99 -0.79 8.46 19.31
N ILE A 100 -1.74 7.54 19.45
CA ILE A 100 -2.84 7.67 20.42
C ILE A 100 -2.33 7.51 21.84
N GLU A 101 -1.43 6.56 22.09
CA GLU A 101 -0.80 6.36 23.40
C GLU A 101 0.00 7.60 23.83
N LEU A 102 0.81 8.16 22.94
CA LEU A 102 1.51 9.43 23.16
C LEU A 102 0.55 10.56 23.50
N LEU A 103 -0.58 10.66 22.80
CA LEU A 103 -1.56 11.70 23.06
C LEU A 103 -2.26 11.52 24.42
N GLN A 104 -2.53 10.28 24.82
CA GLN A 104 -3.05 9.96 26.16
C GLN A 104 -2.07 10.33 27.27
N ASP A 105 -0.77 10.11 27.06
CA ASP A 105 0.26 10.50 28.04
C ASP A 105 0.46 12.01 28.14
N VAL A 106 0.34 12.73 27.03
CA VAL A 106 0.29 14.21 27.06
C VAL A 106 -0.94 14.69 27.80
N LEU A 107 -2.11 14.07 27.57
CA LEU A 107 -3.33 14.37 28.31
C LEU A 107 -3.12 14.25 29.82
N LYS A 108 -2.53 13.16 30.31
CA LYS A 108 -2.27 12.95 31.76
C LYS A 108 -1.43 14.06 32.40
N LYS A 109 -0.55 14.72 31.64
CA LYS A 109 0.38 15.76 32.13
C LYS A 109 -0.19 17.19 32.08
N THR A 110 -1.39 17.38 31.53
CA THR A 110 -1.96 18.72 31.25
C THR A 110 -3.07 19.10 32.24
N ASN A 111 -3.34 20.40 32.42
CA ASN A 111 -4.42 20.91 33.26
C ASN A 111 -5.81 20.39 32.85
N LYS A 112 -6.72 20.26 33.82
CA LYS A 112 -8.08 19.69 33.65
C LYS A 112 -8.91 20.34 32.54
N GLN A 113 -8.82 21.66 32.36
CA GLN A 113 -9.54 22.36 31.28
C GLN A 113 -9.01 21.99 29.89
N THR A 114 -7.68 21.95 29.73
CA THR A 114 -7.04 21.56 28.47
C THR A 114 -7.25 20.08 28.15
N GLN A 115 -7.29 19.22 29.17
CA GLN A 115 -7.65 17.80 29.02
C GLN A 115 -9.05 17.61 28.42
N GLN A 116 -10.04 18.35 28.91
CA GLN A 116 -11.42 18.25 28.40
C GLN A 116 -11.53 18.73 26.94
N LEU A 117 -10.85 19.83 26.60
CA LEU A 117 -10.82 20.35 25.24
C LEU A 117 -10.18 19.35 24.25
N LEU A 118 -9.01 18.81 24.62
CA LEU A 118 -8.28 17.85 23.79
C LEU A 118 -9.04 16.52 23.64
N LYS A 119 -9.71 16.02 24.69
CA LYS A 119 -10.58 14.83 24.59
C LYS A 119 -11.73 15.05 23.61
N ASN A 120 -12.40 16.21 23.68
CA ASN A 120 -13.50 16.53 22.78
C ASN A 120 -13.04 16.63 21.32
N GLN A 121 -11.89 17.25 21.07
CA GLN A 121 -11.30 17.32 19.74
C GLN A 121 -10.90 15.94 19.20
N LEU A 122 -10.34 15.08 20.05
CA LEU A 122 -9.99 13.71 19.66
C LEU A 122 -11.22 12.89 19.28
N LEU A 123 -12.30 12.95 20.08
CA LEU A 123 -13.54 12.24 19.79
C LEU A 123 -14.20 12.72 18.49
N GLN A 124 -14.18 14.03 18.22
CA GLN A 124 -14.67 14.58 16.96
C GLN A 124 -13.83 14.12 15.76
N TRP A 125 -12.50 14.08 15.92
CA TRP A 125 -11.60 13.57 14.89
C TRP A 125 -11.87 12.08 14.62
N ILE A 126 -12.00 11.24 15.66
CA ILE A 126 -12.31 9.81 15.52
C ILE A 126 -13.66 9.58 14.87
N ALA A 127 -14.67 10.39 15.21
CA ALA A 127 -15.99 10.31 14.59
C ALA A 127 -15.96 10.66 13.09
N GLY A 128 -15.00 11.48 12.65
CA GLY A 128 -14.77 11.82 11.25
C GLY A 128 -13.94 10.80 10.46
N LEU A 129 -13.37 9.77 11.10
CA LEU A 129 -12.56 8.78 10.42
C LEU A 129 -13.40 7.74 9.65
N PRO A 130 -12.91 7.25 8.50
CA PRO A 130 -13.52 6.14 7.78
C PRO A 130 -13.68 4.88 8.66
N SER A 131 -14.76 4.12 8.42
CA SER A 131 -15.12 2.94 9.22
C SER A 131 -14.02 1.88 9.29
N TYR A 132 -13.26 1.71 8.21
CA TYR A 132 -12.16 0.75 8.14
C TYR A 132 -10.98 1.15 9.03
N ILE A 133 -10.70 2.44 9.24
CA ILE A 133 -9.63 2.92 10.14
C ILE A 133 -10.10 2.82 11.59
N ARG A 134 -11.36 3.15 11.84
CA ARG A 134 -11.94 3.14 13.19
C ARG A 134 -11.92 1.75 13.84
N ALA A 135 -11.96 0.69 13.05
CA ALA A 135 -11.88 -0.69 13.53
C ALA A 135 -10.52 -1.03 14.18
N TYR A 136 -9.46 -0.31 13.84
CA TYR A 136 -8.11 -0.52 14.39
C TYR A 136 -7.78 0.36 15.59
N LEU A 137 -8.67 1.29 15.95
CA LEU A 137 -8.46 2.17 17.10
C LEU A 137 -8.87 1.44 18.39
N PRO A 138 -8.06 1.47 19.46
CA PRO A 138 -8.49 0.97 20.76
C PRO A 138 -9.74 1.74 21.22
N ASN A 139 -10.71 1.04 21.82
CA ASN A 139 -11.90 1.65 22.40
C ASN A 139 -11.48 2.67 23.46
N LEU A 140 -11.45 3.95 23.09
CA LEU A 140 -11.08 5.09 23.93
C LEU A 140 -12.14 5.43 24.99
N VAL A 141 -12.98 4.46 25.37
CA VAL A 141 -13.94 4.61 26.45
C VAL A 141 -13.13 4.74 27.74
N CYS A 142 -12.83 5.98 28.11
CA CYS A 142 -12.43 6.32 29.46
C CYS A 142 -13.58 5.87 30.35
N GLU A 143 -13.43 4.73 31.01
CA GLU A 143 -14.27 4.39 32.16
C GLU A 143 -14.20 5.57 33.14
N SER A 144 -15.38 5.96 33.60
CA SER A 144 -15.64 7.16 34.41
C SER A 144 -15.00 7.06 35.80
#